data_AF-A0A3M0SZF0-F1
#
_entry.id   AF-A0A3M0SZF0-F1
#
_cell.length_a   1.000
_cell.length_b   1.000
_cell.length_c   1.000
_cell.angle_alpha   90.00
_cell.angle_beta   90.00
_cell.angle_gamma   90.00
#
_symmetry.space_group_name_H-M   'P 1'
#
loop_
_entity.id
_entity.type
_entity.pdbx_description
1 polymer ?
#
loop_
_entity_poly.entity_id
_entity_poly.type
_entity_poly.pdbx_seq_one_letter_code
_entity_poly.pdbx_strand_id
1 'polypeptide(L)'
;MINDLIYGIKNGIKEYNLDHIKSVISDFKSQNIDTIILGCTELPVAFQMLNIEGNYIDPTKIIAQSAIRFVGKEIINFKIDNVSY
;
A
#
# COMPACT_ATOMS: atom_id res chain seq x y z
N MET A 1 -3.20 2.44 -16.32
CA MET A 1 -1.96 2.67 -15.55
C MET A 1 -2.01 2.04 -14.16
N ILE A 2 -2.62 2.66 -13.13
CA ILE A 2 -2.79 2.01 -11.80
C ILE A 2 -3.80 0.86 -11.84
N ASN A 3 -4.86 1.01 -12.63
CA ASN A 3 -5.84 -0.04 -12.84
C ASN A 3 -5.19 -1.32 -13.41
N ASP A 4 -4.22 -1.18 -14.29
CA ASP A 4 -3.54 -2.33 -14.90
C ASP A 4 -2.73 -3.09 -13.85
N LEU A 5 -2.03 -2.38 -12.94
CA LEU A 5 -1.38 -3.00 -11.80
C LEU A 5 -2.37 -3.78 -10.94
N ILE A 6 -3.51 -3.15 -10.57
CA ILE A 6 -4.55 -3.78 -9.75
C ILE A 6 -5.04 -5.08 -10.41
N TYR A 7 -5.45 -5.01 -11.68
CA TYR A 7 -5.92 -6.19 -12.40
C TYR A 7 -4.81 -7.21 -12.69
N GLY A 8 -3.57 -6.77 -12.86
CA GLY A 8 -2.41 -7.64 -13.00
C GLY A 8 -2.18 -8.50 -11.76
N ILE A 9 -2.16 -7.87 -10.58
CA ILE A 9 -2.10 -8.57 -9.30
C ILE A 9 -3.29 -9.53 -9.14
N LYS A 10 -4.50 -9.05 -9.45
CA LYS A 10 -5.72 -9.86 -9.39
C LYS A 10 -5.65 -11.12 -10.27
N ASN A 11 -4.97 -11.04 -11.41
CA ASN A 11 -4.74 -12.15 -12.33
C ASN A 11 -3.49 -12.99 -12.01
N GLY A 12 -2.78 -12.70 -10.92
CA GLY A 12 -1.59 -13.44 -10.49
C GLY A 12 -0.31 -13.10 -11.26
N ILE A 13 -0.27 -11.96 -11.97
CA ILE A 13 0.94 -11.49 -12.64
C ILE A 13 1.96 -11.05 -11.58
N LYS A 14 3.18 -11.59 -11.67
CA LYS A 14 4.26 -11.34 -10.69
C LYS A 14 5.29 -10.32 -11.13
N GLU A 15 5.39 -10.07 -12.43
CA GLU A 15 6.35 -9.13 -13.02
C GLU A 15 5.59 -7.96 -13.62
N TYR A 16 6.01 -6.74 -13.27
CA TYR A 16 5.36 -5.53 -13.73
C TYR A 16 6.40 -4.45 -14.01
N ASN A 17 6.22 -3.68 -15.08
CA ASN A 17 7.02 -2.48 -15.27
C ASN A 17 6.57 -1.42 -14.25
N LEU A 18 7.49 -1.03 -13.36
CA LEU A 18 7.26 -0.08 -12.27
C LEU A 18 7.52 1.38 -12.65
N ASP A 19 8.07 1.68 -13.84
CA ASP A 19 8.50 3.02 -14.23
C ASP A 19 7.36 4.05 -14.11
N HIS A 20 6.17 3.66 -14.56
CA HIS A 20 4.98 4.51 -14.44
C HIS A 20 4.56 4.74 -12.97
N ILE A 21 4.65 3.72 -12.12
CA ILE A 21 4.29 3.85 -10.70
C ILE A 21 5.32 4.74 -9.99
N LYS A 22 6.61 4.55 -10.27
CA LYS A 22 7.70 5.39 -9.75
C LYS A 22 7.53 6.85 -10.19
N SER A 23 7.13 7.09 -11.45
CA SER A 23 6.81 8.44 -11.93
C SER A 23 5.68 9.06 -11.13
N VAL A 24 4.56 8.35 -10.92
CA VAL A 24 3.44 8.87 -10.12
C VAL A 24 3.85 9.20 -8.69
N ILE A 25 4.64 8.32 -8.05
CA ILE A 25 5.13 8.57 -6.68
C ILE A 25 6.06 9.79 -6.66
N SER A 26 6.91 9.95 -7.67
CA SER A 26 7.78 11.12 -7.81
C SER A 26 6.98 12.41 -8.04
N ASP A 27 5.92 12.35 -8.83
CA ASP A 27 5.02 13.48 -9.11
C ASP A 27 4.21 13.87 -7.88
N PHE A 28 3.87 12.92 -7.02
CA PHE A 28 3.25 13.20 -5.71
C PHE A 28 4.24 13.88 -4.78
N LYS A 29 5.48 13.38 -4.68
CA LYS A 29 6.53 14.02 -3.89
C LYS A 29 6.81 15.45 -4.35
N SER A 30 6.83 15.72 -5.66
CA SER A 30 7.05 17.08 -6.19
C SER A 30 5.91 18.06 -5.84
N GLN A 31 4.74 17.54 -5.47
CA GLN A 31 3.58 18.30 -5.02
C GLN A 31 3.47 18.36 -3.47
N ASN A 32 4.49 17.91 -2.73
CA ASN A 32 4.47 17.75 -1.27
C ASN A 32 3.35 16.79 -0.79
N ILE A 33 3.02 15.79 -1.61
CA ILE A 33 2.14 14.69 -1.22
C ILE A 33 3.05 13.56 -0.72
N ASP A 34 3.26 13.53 0.59
CA ASP A 34 4.25 12.65 1.20
C ASP A 34 3.70 11.29 1.63
N THR A 35 2.37 11.10 1.65
CA THR A 35 1.72 9.85 2.09
C THR A 35 0.63 9.42 1.13
N ILE A 36 0.64 8.15 0.73
CA ILE A 36 -0.30 7.57 -0.23
C ILE A 36 -1.22 6.57 0.48
N ILE A 37 -2.52 6.64 0.23
CA ILE A 37 -3.46 5.61 0.70
C ILE A 37 -3.55 4.49 -0.33
N LEU A 38 -3.29 3.25 0.09
CA LEU A 38 -3.43 2.06 -0.75
C LEU A 38 -4.92 1.66 -0.88
N GLY A 39 -5.68 2.43 -1.66
CA GLY A 39 -7.15 2.39 -1.69
C GLY A 39 -7.81 1.12 -2.25
N CYS A 40 -7.04 0.14 -2.73
CA CYS A 40 -7.53 -1.17 -3.17
C CYS A 40 -6.72 -2.27 -2.50
N THR A 41 -7.35 -3.39 -2.18
CA THR A 41 -6.71 -4.52 -1.46
C THR A 41 -5.56 -5.16 -2.22
N GLU A 42 -5.48 -4.98 -3.53
CA GLU A 42 -4.38 -5.44 -4.39
C GLU A 42 -3.13 -4.56 -4.26
N LEU A 43 -3.26 -3.29 -3.87
CA LEU A 43 -2.13 -2.36 -3.79
C LEU A 43 -1.14 -2.72 -2.66
N PRO A 44 -1.57 -3.10 -1.44
CA PRO A 44 -0.65 -3.61 -0.42
C PRO A 44 0.14 -4.84 -0.90
N VAL A 45 -0.53 -5.75 -1.61
CA VAL A 45 0.13 -6.93 -2.22
C VAL A 45 1.16 -6.49 -3.25
N ALA A 46 0.81 -5.54 -4.14
CA ALA A 46 1.72 -5.01 -5.15
C ALA A 46 2.95 -4.34 -4.52
N PHE A 47 2.76 -3.48 -3.52
CA PHE A 47 3.82 -2.72 -2.86
C PHE A 47 4.81 -3.66 -2.16
N GLN A 48 4.32 -4.69 -1.49
CA GLN A 48 5.16 -5.71 -0.87
C GLN A 48 5.87 -6.59 -1.91
N MET A 49 5.13 -7.13 -2.88
CA MET A 49 5.66 -8.08 -3.85
C MET A 49 6.70 -7.45 -4.79
N LEU A 50 6.49 -6.20 -5.18
CA LEU A 50 7.33 -5.47 -6.13
C LEU A 50 8.33 -4.53 -5.43
N ASN A 51 8.39 -4.55 -4.10
CA ASN A 51 9.26 -3.71 -3.26
C ASN A 51 9.18 -2.22 -3.62
N ILE A 52 7.94 -1.70 -3.72
CA ILE A 52 7.69 -0.30 -4.04
C ILE A 52 7.94 0.55 -2.78
N GLU A 53 8.90 1.46 -2.87
CA GLU A 53 9.27 2.35 -1.77
C GLU A 53 8.37 3.61 -1.72
N GLY A 54 8.10 4.09 -0.51
CA GLY A 54 7.34 5.30 -0.25
C GLY A 54 6.63 5.26 1.09
N ASN A 55 6.17 6.41 1.59
CA ASN A 55 5.28 6.39 2.74
C ASN A 55 3.85 6.12 2.26
N TYR A 56 3.22 5.13 2.86
CA TYR A 56 1.86 4.75 2.53
C TYR A 56 1.10 4.26 3.76
N ILE A 57 -0.22 4.29 3.65
CA ILE A 57 -1.15 3.72 4.60
C ILE A 57 -1.85 2.55 3.92
N ASP A 58 -1.87 1.37 4.56
CA ASP A 58 -2.67 0.22 4.13
C ASP A 58 -4.00 0.16 4.92
N PRO A 59 -5.14 0.53 4.30
CA PRO A 59 -6.45 0.39 4.93
C PRO A 59 -6.81 -1.06 5.27
N THR A 60 -6.27 -2.04 4.55
CA THR A 60 -6.49 -3.48 4.79
C THR A 60 -5.90 -3.90 6.13
N LYS A 61 -4.70 -3.41 6.45
CA LYS A 61 -4.08 -3.63 7.75
C LYS A 61 -4.84 -2.91 8.86
N ILE A 62 -5.26 -1.66 8.64
CA ILE A 62 -6.05 -0.91 9.62
C ILE A 62 -7.36 -1.63 9.94
N ILE A 63 -8.11 -2.11 8.94
CA ILE A 63 -9.37 -2.82 9.20
C ILE A 63 -9.14 -4.16 9.89
N ALA A 64 -8.06 -4.89 9.56
CA ALA A 64 -7.69 -6.11 10.27
C ALA A 64 -7.38 -5.84 11.76
N GLN A 65 -6.64 -4.76 12.05
CA GLN A 65 -6.33 -4.34 13.41
C GLN A 65 -7.59 -3.92 14.17
N SER A 66 -8.48 -3.17 13.53
CA SER A 66 -9.79 -2.80 14.12
C SER A 66 -10.65 -4.02 14.43
N ALA A 67 -10.66 -5.04 13.56
CA ALA A 67 -11.38 -6.28 13.80
C ALA A 67 -10.83 -7.06 15.01
N ILE A 68 -9.51 -7.12 15.18
CA ILE A 68 -8.87 -7.72 16.37
C ILE A 68 -9.29 -6.99 17.64
N ARG A 69 -9.26 -5.65 17.63
CA ARG A 69 -9.69 -4.83 18.77
C ARG A 69 -11.17 -5.02 19.08
N PHE A 70 -12.01 -5.13 18.04
CA PHE A 70 -13.46 -5.32 18.18
C PHE A 70 -13.81 -6.60 18.94
N VAL A 71 -13.04 -7.69 18.75
CA VAL A 71 -13.21 -8.94 19.49
C VAL A 71 -12.50 -8.97 20.86
N GLY A 72 -12.08 -7.80 21.37
CA GLY A 72 -11.47 -7.65 22.68
C GLY A 72 -10.05 -8.19 22.79
N LYS A 73 -9.31 -8.28 21.67
CA LYS A 73 -7.92 -8.73 21.64
C LYS A 73 -6.96 -7.55 21.46
N GLU A 74 -5.77 -7.70 22.02
CA GLU A 74 -4.67 -6.74 21.86
C GLU A 74 -3.75 -7.12 20.68
N ILE A 75 -3.12 -6.11 20.10
CA ILE A 75 -2.16 -6.28 19.00
C ILE A 75 -0.76 -6.11 19.57
N ILE A 76 0.02 -7.20 19.56
CA ILE A 76 1.33 -7.28 20.22
C ILE A 76 2.41 -6.46 19.48
N ASN A 77 2.22 -6.20 18.18
CA ASN A 77 3.14 -5.45 17.33
C ASN A 77 2.38 -4.43 16.47
N PHE A 78 1.74 -3.45 17.11
CA PHE A 78 1.02 -2.41 16.38
C PHE A 78 2.01 -1.49 15.66
N LYS A 79 2.15 -1.69 14.35
CA LYS A 79 2.84 -0.75 13.46
C LYS A 79 1.81 -0.11 12.54
N ILE A 80 1.65 1.20 12.64
CA ILE A 80 1.13 1.98 11.52
C ILE A 80 2.20 1.89 10.43
N ASP A 81 1.79 1.69 9.17
CA ASP A 81 2.71 1.51 8.05
C ASP A 81 3.68 2.70 7.91
N ASN A 82 4.75 2.51 7.12
CA ASN A 82 5.94 3.36 6.99
C ASN A 82 5.62 4.87 6.83
N VAL A 83 5.22 5.55 7.91
CA VAL A 83 5.06 6.99 7.99
C VAL A 83 6.23 7.46 8.84
N SER A 84 7.26 7.98 8.16
CA SER A 84 8.35 8.69 8.83
C SER A 84 7.83 10.10 9.13
N TYR A 85 7.61 10.41 10.42
CA TYR A 85 7.32 11.77 10.88
C TYR A 85 8.58 12.63 10.88
#